data_AF-X0YGD1-F1
#
_entry.id   AF-X0YGD1-F1
#
_cell.length_a   1.000
_cell.length_b   1.000
_cell.length_c   1.000
_cell.angle_alpha   90.00
_cell.angle_beta   90.00
_cell.angle_gamma   90.00
#
_symmetry.space_group_name_H-M   'P 1'
#
loop_
_entity.id
_entity.type
_entity.pdbx_description
1 polymer ?
#
loop_
_entity_poly.entity_id
_entity_poly.type
_entity_poly.pdbx_seq_one_letter_code
_entity_poly.pdbx_strand_id
1 'polypeptide(L)' 'MKIMQHRVTLIPGDGIGPEVVEATQRVLEATGVQFQWDVVIIGSRAQEVFGTPLPQTALDSI' A
#
# COMPACT_ATOMS: atom_id res chain seq x y z
N MET A 1 -13.06 -0.84 25.01
CA MET A 1 -11.84 -0.22 24.45
C MET A 1 -12.08 0.03 22.98
N LYS A 2 -12.00 1.27 22.49
CA LYS A 2 -12.23 1.57 21.07
C LYS A 2 -10.95 1.19 20.33
N ILE A 3 -11.01 0.15 19.49
CA ILE A 3 -9.87 -0.20 18.65
C ILE A 3 -9.82 0.87 17.55
N MET A 4 -8.75 1.67 17.53
CA MET A 4 -8.53 2.67 16.50
C MET A 4 -7.89 1.99 15.29
N GLN A 5 -8.50 2.18 14.12
CA GLN A 5 -7.98 1.66 12.86
C GLN A 5 -7.03 2.69 12.25
N HIS A 6 -5.81 2.28 11.91
CA HIS A 6 -4.83 3.13 11.24
C HIS A 6 -5.07 3.12 9.73
N ARG A 7 -5.36 4.29 9.15
CA ARG A 7 -5.41 4.44 7.69
C ARG A 7 -3.98 4.53 7.15
N VAL A 8 -3.64 3.65 6.21
CA VAL A 8 -2.28 3.56 5.68
C VAL A 8 -2.34 3.41 4.16
N THR A 9 -1.69 4.33 3.46
CA THR A 9 -1.39 4.18 2.04
C THR A 9 -0.38 3.06 1.85
N LEU A 10 -0.79 1.98 1.19
CA LEU A 10 0.04 0.82 0.95
C LEU A 10 0.50 0.80 -0.50
N ILE A 11 1.81 0.84 -0.68
CA ILE A 11 2.43 0.85 -2.01
C ILE A 11 3.18 -0.49 -2.17
N PRO A 12 2.71 -1.40 -3.05
CA PRO A 12 3.30 -2.74 -3.21
C PRO A 12 4.76 -2.74 -3.70
N GLY A 13 5.23 -1.66 -4.34
CA GLY A 13 6.55 -1.62 -4.98
C GLY A 13 6.63 -2.43 -6.28
N ASP A 14 7.82 -2.47 -6.88
CA ASP A 14 8.11 -3.18 -8.14
C ASP A 14 8.98 -4.44 -7.89
N GLY A 15 9.13 -5.30 -8.89
CA GLY A 15 9.94 -6.52 -8.80
C GLY A 15 9.36 -7.51 -7.79
N ILE A 16 10.13 -7.85 -6.73
CA ILE A 16 9.66 -8.69 -5.61
C ILE A 16 8.85 -7.91 -4.56
N GLY A 17 8.61 -6.62 -4.79
CA GLY A 17 7.91 -5.74 -3.86
C GLY A 17 6.55 -6.29 -3.41
N PRO A 18 5.66 -6.70 -4.34
CA PRO A 18 4.31 -7.17 -3.98
C PRO A 18 4.32 -8.32 -2.97
N GLU A 19 5.21 -9.30 -3.14
CA GLU A 19 5.34 -10.45 -2.25
C GLU A 19 5.87 -10.05 -0.87
N VAL A 20 6.83 -9.11 -0.82
CA VAL A 20 7.38 -8.58 0.44
C VAL A 20 6.34 -7.74 1.18
N VAL A 21 5.55 -6.95 0.46
CA VAL A 21 4.48 -6.13 1.04
C VAL A 21 3.36 -7.00 1.59
N GLU A 22 2.94 -8.04 0.87
CA GLU A 22 1.96 -9.01 1.37
C GLU A 22 2.45 -9.70 2.65
N ALA A 23 3.73 -10.11 2.69
CA ALA A 23 4.33 -10.68 3.90
C ALA A 23 4.36 -9.68 5.06
N THR A 24 4.64 -8.41 4.78
CA THR A 24 4.64 -7.33 5.76
C THR A 24 3.25 -7.11 6.34
N GLN A 25 2.20 -7.08 5.51
CA GLN A 25 0.82 -6.97 5.99
C GLN A 25 0.46 -8.10 6.95
N ARG A 26 0.81 -9.35 6.62
CA ARG A 26 0.57 -10.51 7.51
C ARG A 26 1.26 -10.36 8.87
N VAL A 27 2.51 -9.89 8.89
CA VAL A 27 3.26 -9.65 10.14
C VAL A 27 2.60 -8.54 10.96
N LEU A 28 2.17 -7.45 10.32
CA LEU A 28 1.51 -6.33 10.99
C LEU A 28 0.13 -6.72 11.53
N GLU A 29 -0.66 -7.46 10.77
CA GLU A 29 -1.99 -7.94 11.20
C GLU A 29 -1.89 -8.92 12.37
N ALA A 30 -0.82 -9.74 12.42
CA ALA A 30 -0.54 -10.64 13.54
C ALA A 30 -0.28 -9.90 14.87
N THR A 31 0.03 -8.59 14.84
CA THR A 31 0.17 -7.78 16.07
C THR A 31 -1.17 -7.44 16.74
N GLY A 32 -2.30 -7.67 16.06
CA GLY A 32 -3.63 -7.29 16.52
C GLY A 32 -3.99 -5.81 16.27
N VAL A 33 -3.06 -5.00 15.75
CA VAL A 33 -3.34 -3.65 15.28
C VAL A 33 -4.29 -3.70 14.08
N GLN A 34 -5.29 -2.82 14.07
CA GLN A 34 -6.24 -2.73 12.96
C GLN A 34 -5.76 -1.72 11.94
N PHE A 35 -5.71 -2.12 10.67
CA PHE A 35 -5.30 -1.28 9.56
C PHE A 35 -6.44 -1.11 8.56
N GLN A 36 -6.52 0.06 7.95
CA GLN A 36 -7.28 0.31 6.74
C GLN A 36 -6.28 0.60 5.63
N TRP A 37 -6.01 -0.41 4.81
CA TRP A 37 -5.07 -0.32 3.70
C TRP A 37 -5.73 0.41 2.53
N ASP A 38 -5.12 1.53 2.11
CA ASP A 38 -5.44 2.23 0.87
C ASP A 38 -4.36 1.85 -0.15
N VAL A 39 -4.64 0.85 -0.98
CA VAL A 39 -3.64 0.29 -1.89
C VAL A 39 -3.48 1.18 -3.10
N VAL A 40 -2.26 1.68 -3.30
CA VAL A 40 -1.90 2.63 -4.36
C VAL A 40 -0.77 2.06 -5.20
N ILE A 41 -0.88 2.21 -6.52
CA ILE A 41 0.12 1.74 -7.48
C ILE A 41 0.99 2.93 -7.91
N ILE A 42 2.31 2.78 -7.76
CA ILE A 42 3.32 3.70 -8.32
C ILE A 42 4.35 2.88 -9.12
N GLY A 43 5.35 3.55 -9.69
CA GLY A 43 6.51 2.89 -10.30
C GLY A 43 6.22 2.31 -11.68
N SER A 44 6.89 1.20 -11.99
CA SER A 44 6.85 0.55 -13.31
C SER A 44 5.42 0.13 -13.67
N ARG A 45 4.69 -0.42 -12.70
CA ARG A 45 3.29 -0.81 -12.92
C ARG A 45 2.39 0.39 -13.17
N ALA A 46 2.62 1.51 -12.49
CA ALA A 46 1.85 2.73 -12.74
C ALA A 46 2.17 3.32 -14.12
N GLN A 47 3.43 3.26 -14.57
CA GLN A 47 3.81 3.68 -15.91
C GLN A 47 3.06 2.89 -16.99
N GLU A 48 2.93 1.56 -16.82
CA GLU A 48 2.19 0.71 -17.76
C GLU A 48 0.69 1.00 -17.81
N VAL A 49 0.08 1.27 -16.65
CA VAL A 49 -1.38 1.40 -16.51
C VAL A 49 -1.87 2.83 -16.74
N PHE A 50 -1.13 3.82 -16.25
CA PHE A 50 -1.52 5.23 -16.20
C PHE A 50 -0.66 6.15 -17.07
N GLY A 51 0.41 5.63 -17.69
CA GLY A 51 1.32 6.42 -18.51
C GLY A 51 2.27 7.34 -17.73
N THR A 52 2.25 7.26 -16.39
CA THR A 52 3.13 8.00 -15.47
C THR A 52 3.54 7.09 -14.32
N PRO A 53 4.78 7.17 -13.81
CA PRO A 53 5.19 6.35 -12.66
C PRO A 53 4.61 6.89 -11.34
N LEU A 54 4.06 8.11 -11.33
CA LEU A 54 3.49 8.74 -10.15
C LEU A 54 2.14 9.39 -10.51
N PRO A 55 1.04 8.62 -10.47
CA PRO A 55 -0.30 9.15 -10.66
C PRO A 55 -0.67 10.15 -9.55
N GLN A 56 -1.43 11.18 -9.87
CA GLN A 56 -1.89 12.17 -8.87
C GLN A 56 -2.66 11.52 -7.71
N THR A 57 -3.45 10.48 -8.00
CA THR A 57 -4.19 9.71 -6.99
C THR A 57 -3.28 9.09 -5.91
N ALA A 58 -2.00 8.85 -6.21
CA ALA A 58 -1.05 8.37 -5.22
C ALA A 58 -0.63 9.47 -4.23
N LEU A 59 -0.49 10.70 -4.71
CA LEU A 59 -0.21 11.87 -3.89
C LEU A 59 -1.43 12.28 -3.06
N ASP A 60 -2.63 12.08 -3.59
CA ASP A 60 -3.88 12.40 -2.88
C ASP A 60 -4.18 11.43 -1.72
N SER A 61 -3.47 10.29 -1.65
CA SER A 61 -3.67 9.25 -0.63
C SER A 61 -2.90 9.52 0.67
N ILE A 62 -1.88 10.40 0.64
CA ILE A 62 -0.99 10.74 1.78
C ILE A 62 -1.36 12.06 2.45
#